data_AF-A0A8R7JWT6-F1
#
_entry.id   AF-A0A8R7JWT6-F1
#
_cell.length_a   1.000
_cell.length_b   1.000
_cell.length_c   1.000
_cell.angle_alpha   90.00
_cell.angle_beta   90.00
_cell.angle_gamma   90.00
#
_symmetry.space_group_name_H-M   'P 1'
#
loop_
_entity.id
_entity.type
_entity.pdbx_description
1 polymer ?
#
loop_
_entity_poly.entity_id
_entity_poly.type
_entity_poly.pdbx_seq_one_letter_code
_entity_poly.pdbx_strand_id
1 'polypeptide(L)'
;GGGFAEYAVASANLTVKRLPEVSAAEGAGLPVAAATALQAALRCIGAKFDGRNSQPPLHVLITAASGGIGLYAVQLAKLANLHVTATCGARNIELVKSLGAEEVLDYNTPEGASLKSTSGKKYDGVVHCTVGIGWSTFAPLLCSFGKLIDLTPNFSAYATAILHLVTLSRKRLIPLLLRPNKAGLEFLVGLVKARKLKTVIDSRGIRSAMRPGRGRQPWLAMPP
;
A
#
# COMPACT_ATOMS: atom_id res chain seq x y z
N GLY A 1 7.62 -15.66 -6.91
CA GLY A 1 6.38 -16.44 -6.71
C GLY A 1 6.72 -17.86 -6.28
N GLY A 2 5.74 -18.70 -5.96
CA GLY A 2 5.95 -20.12 -5.65
C GLY A 2 5.42 -20.61 -4.30
N GLY A 3 4.94 -19.73 -3.42
CA GLY A 3 4.47 -20.08 -2.07
C GLY A 3 3.09 -20.74 -1.99
N PHE A 4 2.39 -20.90 -3.11
CA PHE A 4 1.10 -21.61 -3.15
C PHE A 4 1.30 -23.11 -3.39
N ALA A 5 2.06 -23.74 -2.49
CA ALA A 5 2.48 -25.13 -2.52
C ALA A 5 2.75 -25.62 -1.08
N GLU A 6 2.94 -26.92 -0.87
CA GLU A 6 3.32 -27.46 0.46
C GLU A 6 4.74 -27.06 0.84
N TYR A 7 5.60 -26.95 -0.17
CA TYR A 7 6.99 -26.55 -0.04
C TYR A 7 7.34 -25.53 -1.10
N ALA A 8 8.23 -24.60 -0.76
CA ALA A 8 8.78 -23.63 -1.69
C ALA A 8 10.27 -23.44 -1.40
N VAL A 9 11.06 -23.32 -2.46
CA VAL A 9 12.47 -22.94 -2.35
C VAL A 9 12.55 -21.41 -2.31
N ALA A 10 13.23 -20.88 -1.31
CA ALA A 10 13.46 -19.45 -1.17
C ALA A 10 14.93 -19.17 -0.85
N SER A 11 15.45 -18.06 -1.38
CA SER A 11 16.77 -17.57 -1.00
C SER A 11 16.77 -17.14 0.47
N ALA A 12 17.78 -17.53 1.24
CA ALA A 12 17.92 -17.13 2.64
C ALA A 12 17.87 -15.58 2.82
N ASN A 13 18.35 -14.82 1.83
CA ASN A 13 18.34 -13.35 1.83
C ASN A 13 16.94 -12.74 1.62
N LEU A 14 15.94 -13.56 1.29
CA LEU A 14 14.54 -13.17 1.14
C LEU A 14 13.64 -13.82 2.21
N THR A 15 14.26 -14.40 3.25
CA THR A 15 13.55 -15.05 4.35
C THR A 15 13.83 -14.35 5.68
N VAL A 16 12.81 -14.34 6.53
CA VAL A 16 12.88 -13.86 7.91
C VAL A 16 12.17 -14.86 8.81
N LYS A 17 12.62 -14.98 10.06
CA LYS A 17 12.01 -15.90 11.02
C LYS A 17 10.60 -15.39 11.36
N ARG A 18 9.59 -16.23 11.19
CA ARG A 18 8.25 -15.98 11.77
C ARG A 18 8.37 -16.04 13.28
N LEU A 19 7.90 -15.00 13.96
CA LEU A 19 7.85 -14.97 15.42
C LEU A 19 6.78 -15.93 15.93
N PRO A 20 6.97 -16.58 17.10
CA PRO A 20 5.97 -17.49 17.66
C PRO A 20 4.60 -16.83 17.85
N GLU A 21 4.59 -15.56 18.27
CA GLU A 21 3.37 -14.76 18.50
C GLU A 21 2.60 -14.43 17.21
N VAL A 22 3.22 -14.53 16.04
CA VAL A 22 2.61 -14.19 14.75
C VAL A 22 2.07 -15.46 14.13
N SER A 23 0.76 -15.53 13.89
CA SER A 23 0.16 -16.72 13.29
C SER A 23 0.74 -16.99 11.89
N ALA A 24 0.66 -18.24 11.44
CA ALA A 24 1.11 -18.59 10.09
C ALA A 24 0.40 -17.78 9.00
N ALA A 25 -0.90 -17.51 9.18
CA ALA A 25 -1.69 -16.73 8.24
C ALA A 25 -1.24 -15.25 8.18
N GLU A 26 -0.99 -14.62 9.33
CA GLU A 26 -0.47 -13.25 9.36
C GLU A 26 0.94 -13.18 8.76
N GLY A 27 1.80 -14.15 9.11
CA GLY A 27 3.15 -14.26 8.58
C GLY A 27 3.19 -14.48 7.07
N ALA A 28 2.21 -15.20 6.50
CA ALA A 28 2.09 -15.39 5.06
C ALA A 28 1.54 -14.16 4.33
N GLY A 29 0.64 -13.40 4.96
CA GLY A 29 0.02 -12.18 4.39
C GLY A 29 0.90 -10.93 4.44
N LEU A 30 2.04 -10.97 5.15
CA LEU A 30 2.92 -9.82 5.36
C LEU A 30 3.89 -9.54 4.19
N PRO A 31 4.70 -10.49 3.68
CA PRO A 31 5.97 -10.16 3.04
C PRO A 31 5.84 -9.32 1.78
N VAL A 32 4.98 -9.71 0.83
CA VAL A 32 4.85 -8.98 -0.45
C VAL A 32 4.13 -7.66 -0.23
N ALA A 33 2.96 -7.70 0.42
CA ALA A 33 2.10 -6.53 0.52
C ALA A 33 2.71 -5.43 1.41
N ALA A 34 3.25 -5.79 2.57
CA ALA A 34 3.84 -4.84 3.50
C ALA A 34 5.22 -4.35 3.03
N ALA A 35 6.04 -5.19 2.37
CA ALA A 35 7.30 -4.72 1.79
C ALA A 35 7.06 -3.77 0.62
N THR A 36 6.05 -4.03 -0.21
CA THR A 36 5.62 -3.07 -1.22
C THR A 36 5.16 -1.79 -0.56
N ALA A 37 4.25 -1.82 0.42
CA ALA A 37 3.84 -0.61 1.13
C ALA A 37 5.04 0.17 1.72
N LEU A 38 5.98 -0.50 2.39
CA LEU A 38 7.16 0.15 2.98
C LEU A 38 8.07 0.81 1.94
N GLN A 39 8.35 0.11 0.84
CA GLN A 39 9.25 0.60 -0.21
C GLN A 39 8.55 1.63 -1.11
N ALA A 40 7.33 1.33 -1.55
CA ALA A 40 6.49 2.14 -2.41
C ALA A 40 6.06 3.43 -1.73
N ALA A 41 5.38 3.29 -0.60
CA ALA A 41 4.46 4.31 -0.16
C ALA A 41 5.20 5.40 0.59
N LEU A 42 6.31 5.06 1.25
CA LEU A 42 6.80 5.88 2.34
C LEU A 42 8.24 6.29 2.13
N ARG A 43 9.14 5.36 1.79
CA ARG A 43 10.53 5.74 1.51
C ARG A 43 10.66 6.62 0.26
N CYS A 44 9.86 6.38 -0.78
CA CYS A 44 9.87 7.22 -1.97
C CYS A 44 9.31 8.63 -1.74
N ILE A 45 8.32 8.77 -0.83
CA ILE A 45 7.76 10.06 -0.41
C ILE A 45 8.72 10.79 0.58
N GLY A 46 9.67 10.07 1.18
CA GLY A 46 10.63 10.61 2.15
C GLY A 46 10.18 10.46 3.60
N ALA A 47 9.20 9.60 3.84
CA ALA A 47 8.70 9.26 5.17
C ALA A 47 9.82 8.68 6.03
N LYS A 48 9.85 9.11 7.28
CA LYS A 48 10.79 8.65 8.30
C LYS A 48 10.03 7.94 9.41
N PHE A 49 10.64 6.88 9.94
CA PHE A 49 10.09 6.08 11.03
C PHE A 49 10.95 6.22 12.31
N ASP A 50 11.67 7.33 12.42
CA ASP A 50 12.60 7.66 13.50
C ASP A 50 11.90 8.34 14.69
N GLY A 51 10.57 8.46 14.65
CA GLY A 51 9.77 9.16 15.66
C GLY A 51 9.92 10.68 15.61
N ARG A 52 10.70 11.23 14.66
CA ARG A 52 10.76 12.67 14.42
C ARG A 52 9.65 13.06 13.47
N ASN A 53 8.66 13.76 14.03
CA ASN A 53 7.56 14.31 13.25
C ASN A 53 8.09 15.43 12.34
N SER A 54 7.98 15.25 11.03
CA SER A 54 7.99 16.40 10.11
C SER A 54 6.83 17.31 10.51
N GLN A 55 7.11 18.53 10.93
CA GLN A 55 6.10 19.55 11.23
C GLN A 55 6.23 20.68 10.21
N PRO A 56 5.17 20.98 9.42
CA PRO A 56 3.86 20.29 9.36
C PRO A 56 3.97 18.86 8.75
N PRO A 57 3.00 17.96 9.00
CA PRO A 57 2.98 16.63 8.41
C PRO A 57 2.78 16.70 6.89
N LEU A 58 3.45 15.81 6.16
CA LEU A 58 3.21 15.65 4.72
C LEU A 58 1.84 15.01 4.49
N HIS A 59 1.16 15.45 3.43
CA HIS A 59 -0.14 14.94 3.03
C HIS A 59 0.02 13.85 1.96
N VAL A 60 -0.60 12.70 2.17
CA VAL A 60 -0.52 11.57 1.24
C VAL A 60 -1.88 11.03 0.85
N LEU A 61 -2.01 10.64 -0.42
CA LEU A 61 -3.17 9.91 -0.94
C LEU A 61 -2.83 8.43 -1.11
N ILE A 62 -3.67 7.53 -0.62
CA ILE A 62 -3.54 6.08 -0.82
C ILE A 62 -4.79 5.55 -1.53
N THR A 63 -4.66 5.16 -2.78
CA THR A 63 -5.79 4.61 -3.54
C THR A 63 -5.98 3.12 -3.28
N ALA A 64 -7.22 2.62 -3.39
CA ALA A 64 -7.55 1.21 -3.14
C ALA A 64 -7.02 0.72 -1.77
N ALA A 65 -7.19 1.57 -0.75
CA ALA A 65 -6.64 1.42 0.59
C ALA A 65 -7.13 0.17 1.33
N SER A 66 -8.28 -0.39 0.96
CA SER A 66 -8.77 -1.64 1.53
C SER A 66 -8.18 -2.91 0.87
N GLY A 67 -7.28 -2.76 -0.10
CA GLY A 67 -6.58 -3.85 -0.76
C GLY A 67 -5.36 -4.32 0.03
N GLY A 68 -4.72 -5.41 -0.44
CA GLY A 68 -3.60 -6.03 0.28
C GLY A 68 -2.45 -5.07 0.61
N ILE A 69 -2.01 -4.24 -0.34
CA ILE A 69 -0.94 -3.26 -0.11
C ILE A 69 -1.48 -2.02 0.63
N GLY A 70 -2.68 -1.57 0.27
CA GLY A 70 -3.30 -0.37 0.83
C GLY A 70 -3.46 -0.42 2.35
N LEU A 71 -3.87 -1.57 2.89
CA LEU A 71 -4.10 -1.75 4.34
C LEU A 71 -2.80 -1.56 5.14
N TYR A 72 -1.65 -2.00 4.60
CA TYR A 72 -0.35 -1.74 5.20
C TYR A 72 0.12 -0.32 4.96
N ALA A 73 -0.14 0.25 3.77
CA ALA A 73 0.29 1.61 3.42
C ALA A 73 -0.35 2.65 4.36
N VAL A 74 -1.64 2.52 4.67
CA VAL A 74 -2.34 3.42 5.62
C VAL A 74 -1.70 3.36 7.01
N GLN A 75 -1.52 2.16 7.56
CA GLN A 75 -0.92 1.98 8.88
C GLN A 75 0.50 2.52 8.95
N LEU A 76 1.32 2.21 7.95
CA LEU A 76 2.70 2.67 7.91
C LEU A 76 2.78 4.20 7.71
N ALA A 77 1.87 4.79 6.93
CA ALA A 77 1.82 6.24 6.74
C ALA A 77 1.45 6.95 8.05
N LYS A 78 0.48 6.39 8.79
CA LYS A 78 0.13 6.86 10.14
C LYS A 78 1.31 6.76 11.11
N LEU A 79 2.03 5.64 11.10
CA LEU A 79 3.24 5.44 11.92
C LEU A 79 4.38 6.42 11.56
N ALA A 80 4.42 6.89 10.32
CA ALA A 80 5.35 7.91 9.85
C ALA A 80 4.84 9.35 10.07
N ASN A 81 3.75 9.53 10.81
CA ASN A 81 3.13 10.81 11.11
C ASN A 81 2.77 11.63 9.86
N LEU A 82 2.29 10.95 8.81
CA LEU A 82 1.75 11.59 7.62
C LEU A 82 0.23 11.78 7.77
N HIS A 83 -0.32 12.77 7.09
CA HIS A 83 -1.76 12.95 6.99
C HIS A 83 -2.29 12.14 5.81
N VAL A 84 -3.12 11.14 6.07
CA VAL A 84 -3.57 10.13 5.12
C VAL A 84 -4.98 10.42 4.64
N THR A 85 -5.11 10.73 3.36
CA THR A 85 -6.35 10.59 2.61
C THR A 85 -6.31 9.24 1.89
N ALA A 86 -7.39 8.48 1.97
CA ALA A 86 -7.48 7.14 1.40
C ALA A 86 -8.71 6.98 0.52
N THR A 87 -8.67 6.07 -0.45
CA THR A 87 -9.87 5.68 -1.21
C THR A 87 -10.16 4.19 -1.09
N CYS A 88 -11.42 3.84 -0.87
CA CYS A 88 -11.90 2.47 -0.87
C CYS A 88 -13.38 2.42 -1.24
N GLY A 89 -13.99 1.23 -1.29
CA GLY A 89 -15.45 1.15 -1.43
C GLY A 89 -16.14 1.41 -0.09
N ALA A 90 -17.37 1.91 -0.12
CA ALA A 90 -18.17 2.27 1.08
C ALA A 90 -18.07 1.27 2.24
N ARG A 91 -18.21 -0.03 1.95
CA ARG A 91 -18.18 -1.11 2.95
C ARG A 91 -16.90 -1.20 3.78
N ASN A 92 -15.79 -0.61 3.33
CA ASN A 92 -14.49 -0.69 3.99
C ASN A 92 -14.05 0.64 4.61
N ILE A 93 -14.89 1.68 4.58
CA ILE A 93 -14.54 3.02 5.08
C ILE A 93 -14.11 2.96 6.55
N GLU A 94 -14.94 2.35 7.41
CA GLU A 94 -14.66 2.28 8.84
C GLU A 94 -13.43 1.43 9.16
N LEU A 95 -13.19 0.36 8.38
CA LEU A 95 -11.95 -0.40 8.46
C LEU A 95 -10.74 0.51 8.18
N VAL A 96 -10.75 1.22 7.06
CA VAL A 96 -9.61 2.06 6.63
C VAL A 96 -9.37 3.21 7.61
N LYS A 97 -10.42 3.86 8.14
CA LYS A 97 -10.32 4.84 9.22
C LYS A 97 -9.68 4.25 10.47
N SER A 98 -10.12 3.06 10.91
CA SER A 98 -9.58 2.39 12.10
C SER A 98 -8.08 2.06 12.00
N LEU A 99 -7.54 1.99 10.77
CA LEU A 99 -6.13 1.75 10.50
C LEU A 99 -5.29 3.03 10.49
N GLY A 100 -5.92 4.20 10.64
CA GLY A 100 -5.24 5.48 10.79
C GLY A 100 -5.40 6.45 9.62
N ALA A 101 -6.34 6.22 8.70
CA ALA A 101 -6.67 7.23 7.69
C ALA A 101 -7.49 8.37 8.32
N GLU A 102 -7.03 9.61 8.17
CA GLU A 102 -7.77 10.81 8.59
C GLU A 102 -8.99 11.09 7.70
N GLU A 103 -8.86 10.77 6.41
CA GLU A 103 -9.92 10.97 5.42
C GLU A 103 -10.08 9.72 4.56
N VAL A 104 -11.32 9.31 4.31
CA VAL A 104 -11.61 8.17 3.43
C VAL A 104 -12.72 8.52 2.45
N LEU A 105 -12.42 8.40 1.15
CA LEU A 105 -13.32 8.70 0.05
C LEU A 105 -13.85 7.40 -0.58
N ASP A 106 -15.16 7.31 -0.80
CA ASP A 106 -15.74 6.22 -1.58
C ASP A 106 -15.47 6.45 -3.06
N TYR A 107 -14.69 5.58 -3.70
CA TYR A 107 -14.34 5.75 -5.11
C TYR A 107 -15.55 5.68 -6.06
N ASN A 108 -16.71 5.20 -5.61
CA ASN A 108 -17.95 5.17 -6.40
C ASN A 108 -18.73 6.49 -6.36
N THR A 109 -18.31 7.44 -5.52
CA THR A 109 -18.94 8.76 -5.40
C THR A 109 -18.21 9.80 -6.27
N PRO A 110 -18.87 10.88 -6.72
CA PRO A 110 -18.21 11.97 -7.43
C PRO A 110 -17.01 12.56 -6.66
N GLU A 111 -17.14 12.66 -5.34
CA GLU A 111 -16.11 13.17 -4.45
C GLU A 111 -14.87 12.25 -4.48
N GLY A 112 -15.08 10.94 -4.34
CA GLY A 112 -13.99 9.96 -4.41
C GLY A 112 -13.41 9.78 -5.80
N ALA A 113 -14.19 9.95 -6.87
CA ALA A 113 -13.68 9.97 -8.23
C ALA A 113 -12.76 11.18 -8.49
N SER A 114 -12.99 12.30 -7.80
CA SER A 114 -12.12 13.49 -7.90
C SER A 114 -10.76 13.32 -7.22
N LEU A 115 -10.66 12.39 -6.25
CA LEU A 115 -9.49 12.12 -5.41
C LEU A 115 -8.97 13.33 -4.62
N LYS A 116 -9.73 14.43 -4.57
CA LYS A 116 -9.37 15.65 -3.84
C LYS A 116 -9.61 15.46 -2.35
N SER A 117 -8.70 15.98 -1.53
CA SER A 117 -8.97 16.08 -0.11
C SER A 117 -10.10 17.09 0.13
N THR A 118 -10.98 16.78 1.07
CA THR A 118 -12.03 17.66 1.62
C THR A 118 -11.45 18.97 2.16
N SER A 119 -10.19 18.97 2.61
CA SER A 119 -9.48 20.18 3.04
C SER A 119 -9.00 21.07 1.88
N GLY A 120 -9.09 20.59 0.63
CA GLY A 120 -8.53 21.26 -0.55
C GLY A 120 -7.00 21.21 -0.65
N LYS A 121 -6.31 20.65 0.35
CA LYS A 121 -4.84 20.50 0.32
C LYS A 121 -4.39 19.53 -0.76
N LYS A 122 -3.28 19.88 -1.40
CA LYS A 122 -2.59 19.02 -2.36
C LYS A 122 -1.71 18.00 -1.63
N TYR A 123 -1.39 16.91 -2.32
CA TYR A 123 -0.61 15.82 -1.76
C TYR A 123 0.88 16.00 -2.04
N ASP A 124 1.70 15.74 -1.04
CA ASP A 124 3.16 15.60 -1.16
C ASP A 124 3.54 14.25 -1.78
N GLY A 125 2.67 13.24 -1.64
CA GLY A 125 2.75 12.08 -2.50
C GLY A 125 1.50 11.23 -2.57
N VAL A 126 1.44 10.40 -3.60
CA VAL A 126 0.35 9.49 -3.87
C VAL A 126 0.90 8.08 -4.00
N VAL A 127 0.23 7.14 -3.36
CA VAL A 127 0.47 5.70 -3.45
C VAL A 127 -0.67 5.09 -4.23
N HIS A 128 -0.40 4.80 -5.50
CA HIS A 128 -1.41 4.34 -6.42
C HIS A 128 -1.43 2.82 -6.51
N CYS A 129 -2.47 2.23 -5.90
CA CYS A 129 -2.68 0.78 -5.86
C CYS A 129 -3.84 0.30 -6.74
N THR A 130 -4.28 1.08 -7.73
CA THR A 130 -5.32 0.68 -8.69
C THR A 130 -4.84 0.83 -10.13
N VAL A 131 -5.49 0.13 -11.04
CA VAL A 131 -5.23 0.23 -12.48
C VAL A 131 -6.16 1.26 -13.12
N GLY A 132 -5.77 1.76 -14.29
CA GLY A 132 -6.66 2.52 -15.17
C GLY A 132 -6.75 4.02 -14.90
N ILE A 133 -6.05 4.56 -13.88
CA ILE A 133 -5.99 6.00 -13.62
C ILE A 133 -4.59 6.51 -13.98
N GLY A 134 -4.53 7.48 -14.88
CA GLY A 134 -3.27 8.01 -15.41
C GLY A 134 -2.71 9.23 -14.67
N TRP A 135 -1.47 9.59 -15.02
CA TRP A 135 -0.76 10.76 -14.49
C TRP A 135 -1.57 12.06 -14.51
N SER A 136 -2.34 12.31 -15.58
CA SER A 136 -3.15 13.52 -15.76
C SER A 136 -4.16 13.74 -14.63
N THR A 137 -4.63 12.67 -13.99
CA THR A 137 -5.55 12.75 -12.85
C THR A 137 -4.81 13.19 -11.58
N PHE A 138 -3.58 12.70 -11.38
CA PHE A 138 -2.80 12.96 -10.16
C PHE A 138 -1.99 14.26 -10.22
N ALA A 139 -1.53 14.66 -11.41
CA ALA A 139 -0.66 15.82 -11.57
C ALA A 139 -1.27 17.12 -10.97
N PRO A 140 -2.57 17.42 -11.12
CA PRO A 140 -3.19 18.59 -10.49
C PRO A 140 -3.27 18.51 -8.96
N LEU A 141 -3.40 17.28 -8.43
CA LEU A 141 -3.55 16.97 -7.00
C LEU A 141 -2.23 17.03 -6.23
N LEU A 142 -1.10 16.92 -6.93
CA LEU A 142 0.24 16.96 -6.33
C LEU A 142 0.72 18.39 -6.05
N CYS A 143 1.40 18.56 -4.91
CA CYS A 143 2.24 19.73 -4.61
C CYS A 143 3.39 19.88 -5.61
N SER A 144 4.07 21.03 -5.61
CA SER A 144 5.13 21.35 -6.59
C SER A 144 6.24 20.30 -6.69
N PHE A 145 6.56 19.61 -5.59
CA PHE A 145 7.56 18.53 -5.54
C PHE A 145 6.94 17.15 -5.28
N GLY A 146 5.64 17.03 -5.51
CA GLY A 146 4.88 15.84 -5.19
C GLY A 146 5.25 14.65 -6.06
N LYS A 147 5.14 13.44 -5.48
CA LYS A 147 5.49 12.19 -6.15
C LYS A 147 4.29 11.26 -6.24
N LEU A 148 4.00 10.74 -7.43
CA LEU A 148 3.10 9.62 -7.65
C LEU A 148 3.92 8.33 -7.70
N ILE A 149 3.62 7.38 -6.84
CA ILE A 149 4.21 6.05 -6.85
C ILE A 149 3.18 5.10 -7.41
N ASP A 150 3.46 4.56 -8.60
CA ASP A 150 2.55 3.67 -9.32
C ASP A 150 3.00 2.22 -9.14
N LEU A 151 2.13 1.41 -8.51
CA LEU A 151 2.38 0.00 -8.24
C LEU A 151 1.97 -0.91 -9.38
N THR A 152 1.19 -0.40 -10.32
CA THR A 152 0.69 -1.14 -11.48
C THR A 152 1.01 -0.36 -12.76
N PRO A 153 2.29 -0.02 -13.00
CA PRO A 153 2.65 0.87 -14.09
C PRO A 153 2.35 0.21 -15.43
N ASN A 154 1.62 0.93 -16.27
CA ASN A 154 1.49 0.60 -17.69
C ASN A 154 2.60 1.31 -18.50
N PHE A 155 2.63 1.08 -19.81
CA PHE A 155 3.63 1.67 -20.69
C PHE A 155 3.66 3.21 -20.63
N SER A 156 2.49 3.86 -20.52
CA SER A 156 2.40 5.32 -20.39
C SER A 156 3.03 5.83 -19.10
N ALA A 157 2.90 5.09 -17.99
CA ALA A 157 3.54 5.42 -16.72
C ALA A 157 5.08 5.42 -16.85
N TYR A 158 5.66 4.43 -17.53
CA TYR A 158 7.11 4.40 -17.80
C TYR A 158 7.56 5.55 -18.71
N ALA A 159 6.86 5.82 -19.81
CA ALA A 159 7.17 6.94 -20.70
C ALA A 159 7.13 8.28 -19.95
N THR A 160 6.11 8.48 -19.10
CA THR A 160 5.98 9.66 -18.24
C THR A 160 7.13 9.77 -17.24
N ALA A 161 7.56 8.67 -16.64
CA ALA A 161 8.68 8.66 -15.71
C ALA A 161 10.00 9.05 -16.38
N ILE A 162 10.27 8.53 -17.59
CA ILE A 162 11.46 8.90 -18.38
C ILE A 162 11.41 10.39 -18.74
N LEU A 163 10.26 10.88 -19.20
CA LEU A 163 10.09 12.30 -19.52
C LEU A 163 10.40 13.19 -18.30
N HIS A 164 9.91 12.85 -17.11
CA HIS A 164 10.19 13.61 -15.90
C HIS A 164 11.67 13.64 -15.50
N LEU A 165 12.42 12.56 -15.78
CA LEU A 165 13.86 12.51 -15.56
C LEU A 165 14.60 13.45 -16.53
N VAL A 166 14.28 13.38 -17.82
CA VAL A 166 14.93 14.17 -18.87
C VAL A 166 14.60 15.66 -18.75
N THR A 167 13.37 15.99 -18.33
CA THR A 167 12.90 17.38 -18.17
C THR A 167 13.16 17.96 -16.78
N LEU A 168 13.79 17.19 -15.87
CA LEU A 168 14.01 17.57 -14.47
C LEU A 168 12.72 18.07 -13.79
N SER A 169 11.58 17.43 -14.11
CA SER A 169 10.29 17.83 -13.58
C SER A 169 10.29 17.80 -12.05
N ARG A 170 9.72 18.86 -11.46
CA ARG A 170 9.57 18.97 -10.00
C ARG A 170 8.57 17.94 -9.45
N LYS A 171 7.50 17.67 -10.20
CA LYS A 171 6.56 16.58 -9.93
C LYS A 171 7.01 15.31 -10.63
N ARG A 172 6.92 14.16 -9.96
CA ARG A 172 7.45 12.90 -10.52
C ARG A 172 6.45 11.76 -10.43
N LEU A 173 6.38 10.98 -11.49
CA LEU A 173 5.80 9.64 -11.50
C LEU A 173 6.94 8.64 -11.34
N ILE A 174 6.84 7.74 -10.37
CA ILE A 174 7.80 6.71 -10.04
C ILE A 174 7.12 5.35 -10.18
N PRO A 175 7.32 4.63 -11.30
CA PRO A 175 6.92 3.24 -11.42
C PRO A 175 7.69 2.42 -10.40
N LEU A 176 6.99 1.67 -9.55
CA LEU A 176 7.64 0.86 -8.54
C LEU A 176 7.61 -0.61 -8.91
N LEU A 177 8.81 -1.19 -8.95
CA LEU A 177 8.99 -2.63 -8.88
C LEU A 177 9.55 -2.99 -7.50
N LEU A 178 8.84 -3.85 -6.77
CA LEU A 178 9.28 -4.30 -5.45
C LEU A 178 10.66 -4.96 -5.56
N ARG A 179 11.62 -4.45 -4.80
CA ARG A 179 12.90 -5.09 -4.51
C ARG A 179 12.90 -5.57 -3.06
N PRO A 180 12.48 -6.82 -2.81
CA PRO A 180 12.44 -7.35 -1.46
C PRO A 180 13.86 -7.46 -0.90
N ASN A 181 14.03 -7.16 0.37
CA ASN A 181 15.29 -7.32 1.08
C ASN A 181 15.02 -7.73 2.53
N LYS A 182 15.98 -8.45 3.11
CA LYS A 182 15.88 -8.98 4.48
C LYS A 182 15.63 -7.89 5.52
N ALA A 183 16.40 -6.80 5.48
CA ALA A 183 16.29 -5.73 6.47
C ALA A 183 14.91 -5.07 6.51
N GLY A 184 14.28 -4.86 5.35
CA GLY A 184 12.91 -4.35 5.26
C GLY A 184 11.89 -5.32 5.84
N LEU A 185 12.05 -6.63 5.59
CA LEU A 185 11.19 -7.65 6.17
C LEU A 185 11.38 -7.77 7.69
N GLU A 186 12.61 -7.72 8.19
CA GLU A 186 12.91 -7.73 9.63
C GLU A 186 12.29 -6.53 10.34
N PHE A 187 12.37 -5.34 9.73
CA PHE A 187 11.70 -4.14 10.24
C PHE A 187 10.19 -4.34 10.34
N LEU A 188 9.55 -4.88 9.29
CA LEU A 188 8.10 -5.14 9.28
C LEU A 188 7.70 -6.19 10.32
N VAL A 189 8.46 -7.27 10.46
CA VAL A 189 8.25 -8.27 11.51
C VAL A 189 8.39 -7.64 12.90
N GLY A 190 9.35 -6.73 13.09
CA GLY A 190 9.49 -5.94 14.31
C GLY A 190 8.27 -5.07 14.62
N LEU A 191 7.67 -4.44 13.61
CA LEU A 191 6.43 -3.67 13.80
C LEU A 191 5.24 -4.55 14.15
N VAL A 192 5.11 -5.73 13.55
CA VAL A 192 4.07 -6.71 13.90
C VAL A 192 4.28 -7.20 15.33
N LYS A 193 5.52 -7.52 15.72
CA LYS A 193 5.87 -7.89 17.10
C LYS A 193 5.43 -6.83 18.11
N ALA A 194 5.72 -5.57 17.80
CA ALA A 194 5.36 -4.43 18.62
C ALA A 194 3.85 -4.07 18.56
N ARG A 195 3.05 -4.84 17.82
CA ARG A 195 1.61 -4.59 17.55
C ARG A 195 1.33 -3.21 16.94
N LYS A 196 2.33 -2.63 16.27
CA LYS A 196 2.22 -1.36 15.55
C LYS A 196 1.71 -1.55 14.12
N LEU A 197 1.86 -2.76 13.58
CA LEU A 197 1.39 -3.12 12.26
C LEU A 197 0.53 -4.39 12.35
N LYS A 198 -0.69 -4.33 11.85
CA LYS A 198 -1.65 -5.43 11.86
C LYS A 198 -1.85 -6.00 10.45
N THR A 199 -1.77 -7.31 10.34
CA THR A 199 -2.23 -8.03 9.15
C THR A 199 -3.73 -8.25 9.25
N VAL A 200 -4.49 -7.63 8.32
CA VAL A 200 -5.94 -7.79 8.25
C VAL A 200 -6.25 -8.98 7.36
N ILE A 201 -6.95 -9.98 7.90
CA ILE A 201 -7.37 -11.19 7.20
C ILE A 201 -8.89 -11.14 7.08
N ASP A 202 -9.39 -10.91 5.86
CA ASP A 202 -10.82 -10.95 5.56
C ASP A 202 -11.35 -12.38 5.48
N SER A 203 -10.57 -13.28 4.88
CA SER A 203 -10.92 -14.68 4.71
C SER A 203 -9.71 -15.60 4.66
N ARG A 204 -9.94 -16.90 4.89
CA ARG A 204 -8.95 -17.97 4.76
C ARG A 204 -9.49 -19.02 3.80
N GLY A 205 -8.66 -19.44 2.85
CA GLY A 205 -9.01 -20.48 1.88
C GLY A 205 -8.17 -21.74 2.08
N ILE A 206 -8.80 -22.90 1.95
CA ILE A 206 -8.09 -24.18 1.92
C ILE A 206 -7.51 -24.38 0.51
N ARG A 207 -6.24 -24.77 0.41
CA ARG A 207 -5.55 -24.98 -0.87
C ARG A 207 -6.32 -25.91 -1.83
N SER A 208 -6.86 -27.04 -1.32
CA SER A 208 -7.62 -28.00 -2.14
C SER A 208 -8.91 -27.43 -2.73
N ALA A 209 -9.46 -26.37 -2.14
CA ALA A 209 -10.66 -25.70 -2.62
C ALA A 209 -10.38 -24.59 -3.67
N MET A 210 -9.11 -24.21 -3.85
CA MET A 210 -8.74 -23.15 -4.81
C MET A 210 -8.47 -23.76 -6.19
N ARG A 211 -9.46 -23.69 -7.09
CA ARG A 211 -9.30 -24.06 -8.51
C ARG A 211 -8.62 -22.92 -9.28
N PRO A 212 -7.63 -23.21 -10.16
CA PRO A 212 -7.11 -22.22 -11.08
C PRO A 212 -8.23 -21.71 -12.01
N GLY A 213 -8.46 -20.40 -12.07
CA GLY A 213 -9.23 -19.78 -13.17
C GLY A 213 -10.71 -19.45 -12.96
N ARG A 214 -11.26 -19.40 -11.73
CA ARG A 214 -12.61 -18.81 -11.53
C ARG A 214 -12.56 -17.54 -10.70
N GLY A 215 -13.04 -16.43 -11.28
CA GLY A 215 -13.37 -15.21 -10.57
C GLY A 215 -14.43 -15.45 -9.50
N ARG A 216 -14.34 -14.63 -8.43
CA ARG A 216 -15.22 -14.52 -7.25
C ARG A 216 -16.48 -15.41 -7.28
N GLN A 217 -16.42 -16.55 -6.58
CA GLN A 217 -17.61 -17.13 -5.95
C GLN A 217 -17.54 -16.94 -4.43
N PRO A 218 -18.68 -16.90 -3.72
CA PRO A 218 -18.74 -16.55 -2.30
C PRO A 218 -17.97 -17.60 -1.48
N TRP A 219 -17.02 -17.12 -0.68
CA TRP A 219 -16.30 -17.96 0.27
C TRP A 219 -17.29 -18.47 1.32
N LEU A 220 -17.39 -19.80 1.46
CA LEU A 220 -18.03 -20.41 2.61
C LEU A 220 -17.19 -20.06 3.85
N ALA A 221 -17.67 -19.08 4.62
CA ALA A 221 -17.16 -18.82 5.96
C ALA A 221 -17.52 -20.03 6.84
N MET A 222 -16.55 -20.58 7.55
CA MET A 222 -16.84 -21.50 8.66
C MET A 222 -16.84 -20.72 9.99
N PRO A 223 -17.78 -21.00 10.89
CA PRO A 223 -17.80 -20.45 12.26
C PRO A 223 -16.63 -20.99 13.11
N PRO A 224 -16.35 -20.37 14.27
CA PRO A 224 -15.08 -20.53 15.02
C PRO A 224 -14.72 -21.95 15.44
#